data_AF-A0A948I3C4-F1
#
_entry.id   AF-A0A948I3C4-F1
#
_cell.length_a   1.000
_cell.length_b   1.000
_cell.length_c   1.000
_cell.angle_alpha   90.00
_cell.angle_beta   90.00
_cell.angle_gamma   90.00
#
_symmetry.space_group_name_H-M   'P 1'
#
loop_
_entity.id
_entity.type
_entity.pdbx_description
1 polymer ?
#
loop_
_entity_poly.entity_id
_entity_poly.type
_entity_poly.pdbx_seq_one_letter_code
_entity_poly.pdbx_strand_id
1 'polypeptide(L)'
;MKLSPKSRHSLLLATALLAAPAALMLVALVALDQIGLLAAVLGLLAMLPLTAAILRRHLLRIDRIEAALNRALDAPGDPAEIEVQIEDDSPLSGIVIAAKALTRAHATVTRKLAERIEAGTTVIENIPDPMLLLAADATVTGANRAARELFGGNAVGRGIAITLRHPDVLKAVDAALSAGEGQATEMTLLVPVERSFAVRAEPLPEVGPDGSRALVMLHELTAMKRSEQMRADFVANASHELRTPLSALVGFIETLRGPAKDDPEAHERFLEIMHEQSLRMARLVNDLLSLSRIELNEHTPPRQPANLTRILESVKATLDMQAGAKDMRIELALAPDLPPVLGEEDELSQVVQNLIDNAVKYGRAGTHIAVTAKRADNLPAALHRAQYGAVVISVQDQGEGIAREHIPRLT
;
A
#
# COMPACT_ATOMS: atom_id res chain seq x y z
N MET A 1 6.78 -57.13 -17.98
CA MET A 1 7.13 -56.49 -16.69
C MET A 1 7.79 -57.52 -15.78
N LYS A 2 8.97 -57.21 -15.21
CA LYS A 2 9.80 -58.14 -14.44
C LYS A 2 9.56 -57.92 -12.94
N LEU A 3 9.34 -59.00 -12.18
CA LEU A 3 9.32 -58.99 -10.71
C LEU A 3 10.65 -58.47 -10.16
N SER A 4 10.59 -57.75 -9.03
CA SER A 4 11.78 -57.35 -8.29
C SER A 4 12.64 -58.58 -7.92
N PRO A 5 13.96 -58.44 -7.69
CA PRO A 5 14.80 -59.58 -7.32
C PRO A 5 14.29 -60.27 -6.05
N LYS A 6 13.88 -59.50 -5.03
CA LYS A 6 13.27 -60.04 -3.80
C LYS A 6 11.97 -60.81 -4.08
N SER A 7 11.11 -60.27 -4.96
CA SER A 7 9.82 -60.87 -5.30
C SER A 7 9.96 -62.14 -6.17
N ARG A 8 11.09 -62.36 -6.84
CA ARG A 8 11.38 -63.62 -7.54
C ARG A 8 11.77 -64.75 -6.60
N HIS A 9 12.59 -64.44 -5.58
CA HIS A 9 12.98 -65.41 -4.57
C HIS A 9 11.78 -65.85 -3.72
N SER A 10 10.91 -64.91 -3.35
CA SER A 10 9.67 -65.23 -2.63
C SER A 10 8.67 -66.03 -3.47
N LEU A 11 8.56 -65.75 -4.78
CA LEU A 11 7.71 -66.52 -5.69
C LEU A 11 8.10 -68.01 -5.69
N LEU A 12 9.39 -68.33 -5.89
CA LEU A 12 9.85 -69.71 -5.95
C LEU A 12 9.61 -70.47 -4.64
N LEU A 13 9.93 -69.84 -3.51
CA LEU A 13 9.75 -70.44 -2.18
C LEU A 13 8.26 -70.67 -1.85
N ALA A 14 7.40 -69.68 -2.10
CA ALA A 14 5.99 -69.80 -1.78
C ALA A 14 5.24 -70.72 -2.77
N THR A 15 5.62 -70.76 -4.05
CA THR A 15 5.11 -71.77 -4.99
C THR A 15 5.47 -73.19 -4.53
N ALA A 16 6.72 -73.42 -4.12
CA ALA A 16 7.14 -74.73 -3.60
C ALA A 16 6.38 -75.10 -2.32
N LEU A 17 6.19 -74.16 -1.40
CA LEU A 17 5.49 -74.39 -0.14
C LEU A 17 4.00 -74.68 -0.33
N LEU A 18 3.31 -73.92 -1.19
CA LEU A 18 1.87 -74.13 -1.47
C LEU A 18 1.62 -75.39 -2.30
N ALA A 19 2.55 -75.80 -3.16
CA ALA A 19 2.41 -77.03 -3.94
C ALA A 19 2.77 -78.30 -3.17
N ALA A 20 3.50 -78.18 -2.05
CA ALA A 20 3.98 -79.33 -1.27
C ALA A 20 2.89 -80.32 -0.81
N PRO A 21 1.73 -79.89 -0.28
CA PRO A 21 0.68 -80.82 0.15
C PRO A 21 0.08 -81.63 -1.01
N ALA A 22 -0.15 -80.97 -2.15
CA ALA A 22 -0.70 -81.63 -3.33
C ALA A 22 0.33 -82.57 -3.99
N ALA A 23 1.62 -82.16 -4.00
CA ALA A 23 2.70 -83.04 -4.44
C ALA A 23 2.80 -84.29 -3.55
N LEU A 24 2.70 -84.13 -2.23
CA LEU A 24 2.71 -85.22 -1.27
C LEU A 24 1.50 -86.16 -1.46
N MET A 25 0.32 -85.59 -1.74
CA MET A 25 -0.89 -86.35 -2.04
C MET A 25 -0.77 -87.15 -3.34
N LEU A 26 -0.21 -86.56 -4.41
CA LEU A 26 0.04 -87.26 -5.66
C LEU A 26 1.04 -88.41 -5.47
N VAL A 27 2.09 -88.21 -4.67
CA VAL A 27 3.04 -89.28 -4.31
C VAL A 27 2.35 -90.40 -3.52
N ALA A 28 1.49 -90.05 -2.56
CA ALA A 28 0.73 -91.04 -1.80
C ALA A 28 -0.25 -91.85 -2.67
N LEU A 29 -0.92 -91.20 -3.64
CA LEU A 29 -1.83 -91.88 -4.58
C LEU A 29 -1.08 -92.85 -5.51
N VAL A 30 0.15 -92.53 -5.93
CA VAL A 30 1.01 -93.46 -6.68
C VAL A 30 1.44 -94.64 -5.80
N ALA A 31 1.80 -94.40 -4.54
CA ALA A 31 2.22 -95.45 -3.62
C ALA A 31 1.09 -96.44 -3.28
N LEU A 32 -0.17 -96.00 -3.35
CA LEU A 32 -1.37 -96.81 -3.15
C LEU A 32 -1.90 -97.46 -4.44
N ASP A 33 -1.17 -97.34 -5.56
CA ASP A 33 -1.51 -97.87 -6.89
C ASP A 33 -2.87 -97.37 -7.42
N GLN A 34 -3.32 -96.20 -6.95
CA GLN A 34 -4.59 -95.58 -7.36
C GLN A 34 -4.45 -94.79 -8.66
N ILE A 35 -3.25 -94.28 -8.96
CA ILE A 35 -2.91 -93.54 -10.18
C ILE A 35 -1.56 -93.98 -10.73
N GLY A 36 -1.41 -93.98 -12.06
CA GLY A 36 -0.12 -94.24 -12.69
C GLY A 36 0.89 -93.10 -12.50
N LEU A 37 2.19 -93.44 -12.45
CA LEU A 37 3.30 -92.49 -12.31
C LEU A 37 3.23 -91.34 -13.34
N LEU A 38 2.87 -91.66 -14.59
CA LEU A 38 2.76 -90.68 -15.66
C LEU A 38 1.65 -89.63 -15.40
N ALA A 39 0.53 -90.05 -14.81
CA ALA A 39 -0.57 -89.14 -14.45
C ALA A 39 -0.18 -88.20 -13.29
N ALA A 40 0.55 -88.72 -12.29
CA ALA A 40 1.05 -87.91 -11.18
C ALA A 40 2.07 -86.85 -11.64
N VAL A 41 2.99 -87.23 -12.54
CA VAL A 41 3.98 -86.30 -13.11
C VAL A 41 3.27 -85.21 -13.92
N LEU A 42 2.31 -85.57 -14.79
CA LEU A 42 1.55 -84.60 -15.57
C LEU A 42 0.74 -83.64 -14.68
N GLY A 43 0.15 -84.15 -13.58
CA GLY A 43 -0.55 -83.35 -12.60
C GLY A 43 0.35 -82.32 -11.92
N LEU A 44 1.55 -82.72 -11.51
CA LEU A 44 2.55 -81.82 -10.91
C LEU A 44 3.02 -80.75 -11.93
N LEU A 45 3.25 -81.18 -13.18
CA LEU A 45 3.72 -80.33 -14.27
C LEU A 45 2.68 -79.28 -14.69
N ALA A 46 1.38 -79.56 -14.49
CA ALA A 46 0.29 -78.61 -14.68
C ALA A 46 0.07 -77.70 -13.45
N MET A 47 0.22 -78.23 -12.23
CA MET A 47 -0.07 -77.51 -10.99
C MET A 47 0.99 -76.44 -10.65
N LEU A 48 2.27 -76.75 -10.79
CA LEU A 48 3.37 -75.83 -10.47
C LEU A 48 3.33 -74.53 -11.29
N PRO A 49 3.19 -74.55 -12.63
CA PRO A 49 3.10 -73.31 -13.40
C PRO A 49 1.81 -72.53 -13.11
N LEU A 50 0.69 -73.21 -12.81
CA LEU A 50 -0.56 -72.54 -12.48
C LEU A 50 -0.47 -71.78 -11.16
N THR A 51 0.06 -72.44 -10.11
CA THR A 51 0.28 -71.79 -8.80
C THR A 51 1.33 -70.68 -8.87
N ALA A 52 2.41 -70.89 -9.64
CA ALA A 52 3.39 -69.83 -9.92
C ALA A 52 2.76 -68.64 -10.67
N ALA A 53 1.88 -68.87 -11.64
CA ALA A 53 1.21 -67.82 -12.39
C ALA A 53 0.27 -66.98 -11.51
N ILE A 54 -0.52 -67.64 -10.65
CA ILE A 54 -1.41 -66.98 -9.68
C ILE A 54 -0.58 -66.13 -8.72
N LEU A 55 0.43 -66.71 -8.08
CA LEU A 55 1.25 -66.01 -7.09
C LEU A 55 2.06 -64.87 -7.71
N ARG A 56 2.55 -65.04 -8.95
CA ARG A 56 3.22 -63.99 -9.71
C ARG A 56 2.30 -62.80 -9.99
N ARG A 57 1.02 -63.03 -10.29
CA ARG A 57 0.04 -61.94 -10.49
C ARG A 57 -0.14 -61.11 -9.22
N HIS A 58 -0.17 -61.75 -8.04
CA HIS A 58 -0.31 -61.04 -6.76
C HIS A 58 0.97 -60.29 -6.36
N LEU A 59 2.15 -60.90 -6.49
CA LEU A 59 3.41 -60.24 -6.16
C LEU A 59 3.69 -59.03 -7.05
N LEU A 60 3.37 -59.11 -8.35
CA LEU A 60 3.48 -57.95 -9.25
C LEU A 60 2.54 -56.79 -8.85
N ARG A 61 1.39 -57.07 -8.22
CA ARG A 61 0.49 -56.02 -7.71
C ARG A 61 1.10 -55.32 -6.50
N ILE A 62 1.71 -56.07 -5.59
CA ILE A 62 2.38 -55.50 -4.40
C ILE A 62 3.57 -54.63 -4.81
N ASP A 63 4.43 -55.12 -5.71
CA ASP A 63 5.58 -54.34 -6.23
C ASP A 63 5.13 -53.00 -6.84
N ARG A 64 3.96 -52.97 -7.52
CA ARG A 64 3.40 -51.73 -8.10
C ARG A 64 2.91 -50.74 -7.04
N ILE A 65 2.28 -51.22 -5.98
CA ILE A 65 1.79 -50.38 -4.89
C ILE A 65 2.98 -49.77 -4.14
N GLU A 66 3.99 -50.58 -3.83
CA GLU A 66 5.23 -50.11 -3.19
C GLU A 66 5.94 -49.05 -4.04
N ALA A 67 6.08 -49.29 -5.35
CA ALA A 67 6.69 -48.32 -6.26
C ALA A 67 5.85 -47.04 -6.46
N ALA A 68 4.53 -47.10 -6.30
CA ALA A 68 3.68 -45.91 -6.34
C ALA A 68 3.78 -45.10 -5.04
N LEU A 69 3.84 -45.78 -3.88
CA LEU A 69 3.97 -45.13 -2.58
C LEU A 69 5.34 -44.43 -2.44
N ASN A 70 6.43 -45.09 -2.84
CA ASN A 70 7.76 -44.48 -2.80
C ASN A 70 7.87 -43.25 -3.72
N ARG A 71 7.27 -43.29 -4.92
CA ARG A 71 7.21 -42.11 -5.81
C ARG A 71 6.42 -40.95 -5.21
N ALA A 72 5.32 -41.23 -4.51
CA ALA A 72 4.52 -40.22 -3.83
C ALA A 72 5.26 -39.58 -2.63
N LEU A 73 6.18 -40.32 -2.01
CA LEU A 73 7.05 -39.79 -0.94
C LEU A 73 8.20 -38.94 -1.49
N ASP A 74 8.75 -39.30 -2.66
CA ASP A 74 9.90 -38.62 -3.26
C ASP A 74 9.53 -37.34 -4.04
N ALA A 75 8.30 -37.22 -4.55
CA ALA A 75 7.85 -36.07 -5.36
C ALA A 75 6.51 -35.50 -4.85
N PRO A 76 6.50 -34.52 -3.93
CA PRO A 76 5.29 -34.05 -3.23
C PRO A 76 4.26 -33.26 -4.08
N GLY A 77 4.46 -33.15 -5.41
CA GLY A 77 3.80 -32.12 -6.22
C GLY A 77 2.61 -32.57 -7.06
N ASP A 78 2.52 -33.84 -7.48
CA ASP A 78 1.53 -34.24 -8.48
C ASP A 78 0.70 -35.49 -8.06
N PRO A 79 -0.48 -35.30 -7.46
CA PRO A 79 -1.35 -36.41 -7.05
C PRO A 79 -2.03 -37.14 -8.23
N ALA A 80 -1.81 -36.72 -9.48
CA ALA A 80 -2.55 -37.22 -10.65
C ALA A 80 -2.06 -38.59 -11.18
N GLU A 81 -0.85 -39.03 -10.88
CA GLU A 81 -0.25 -40.19 -11.57
C GLU A 81 -0.42 -41.58 -10.92
N ILE A 82 -1.13 -41.70 -9.79
CA ILE A 82 -1.41 -43.03 -9.20
C ILE A 82 -2.59 -43.69 -9.94
N GLU A 83 -2.41 -43.94 -11.23
CA GLU A 83 -3.34 -44.67 -12.08
C GLU A 83 -3.14 -46.18 -11.93
N VAL A 84 -3.32 -46.67 -10.70
CA VAL A 84 -3.50 -48.10 -10.47
C VAL A 84 -4.96 -48.41 -10.76
N GLN A 85 -5.23 -49.02 -11.92
CA GLN A 85 -6.51 -49.67 -12.22
C GLN A 85 -6.69 -50.83 -11.24
N ILE A 86 -7.71 -50.76 -10.40
CA ILE A 86 -8.06 -51.78 -9.40
C ILE A 86 -9.26 -52.54 -9.97
N GLU A 87 -9.14 -53.87 -10.09
CA GLU A 87 -10.33 -54.73 -10.21
C GLU A 87 -11.02 -54.75 -8.83
N ASP A 88 -12.30 -54.38 -8.76
CA ASP A 88 -13.04 -53.99 -7.55
C ASP A 88 -13.13 -55.03 -6.42
N ASP A 89 -12.70 -56.28 -6.64
CA ASP A 89 -12.91 -57.41 -5.71
C ASP A 89 -11.63 -57.97 -5.04
N SER A 90 -10.53 -57.21 -5.06
CA SER A 90 -9.26 -57.67 -4.44
C SER A 90 -9.14 -57.22 -2.97
N PRO A 91 -8.68 -58.09 -2.04
CA PRO A 91 -8.45 -57.71 -0.62
C PRO A 91 -7.40 -56.61 -0.42
N LEU A 92 -6.66 -56.23 -1.47
CA LEU A 92 -5.70 -55.12 -1.45
C LEU A 92 -6.30 -53.78 -1.90
N SER A 93 -7.55 -53.74 -2.38
CA SER A 93 -8.21 -52.51 -2.84
C SER A 93 -8.29 -51.45 -1.75
N GLY A 94 -8.58 -51.86 -0.51
CA GLY A 94 -8.64 -50.98 0.66
C GLY A 94 -7.31 -50.26 0.96
N ILE A 95 -6.17 -50.94 0.78
CA ILE A 95 -4.84 -50.35 0.99
C ILE A 95 -4.55 -49.30 -0.10
N VAL A 96 -4.90 -49.58 -1.35
CA VAL A 96 -4.69 -48.64 -2.45
C VAL A 96 -5.59 -47.40 -2.31
N ILE A 97 -6.85 -47.59 -1.89
CA ILE A 97 -7.77 -46.47 -1.60
C ILE A 97 -7.22 -45.62 -0.45
N ALA A 98 -6.76 -46.24 0.65
CA ALA A 98 -6.18 -45.53 1.77
C ALA A 98 -4.89 -44.77 1.38
N ALA A 99 -4.02 -45.38 0.58
CA ALA A 99 -2.82 -44.73 0.06
C ALA A 99 -3.16 -43.51 -0.83
N LYS A 100 -4.12 -43.66 -1.76
CA LYS A 100 -4.60 -42.54 -2.60
C LYS A 100 -5.21 -41.42 -1.76
N ALA A 101 -5.99 -41.76 -0.74
CA ALA A 101 -6.59 -40.78 0.17
C ALA A 101 -5.51 -40.00 0.95
N LEU A 102 -4.47 -40.69 1.44
CA LEU A 102 -3.36 -40.06 2.16
C LEU A 102 -2.56 -39.12 1.27
N THR A 103 -2.20 -39.53 0.04
CA THR A 103 -1.49 -38.66 -0.91
C THR A 103 -2.30 -37.42 -1.25
N ARG A 104 -3.61 -37.55 -1.47
CA ARG A 104 -4.52 -36.40 -1.72
C ARG A 104 -4.61 -35.48 -0.50
N ALA A 105 -4.71 -36.05 0.71
CA ALA A 105 -4.74 -35.26 1.94
C ALA A 105 -3.43 -34.47 2.12
N HIS A 106 -2.28 -35.11 1.90
CA HIS A 106 -0.97 -34.45 1.98
C HIS A 106 -0.80 -33.33 0.95
N ALA A 107 -1.16 -33.58 -0.32
CA ALA A 107 -1.15 -32.56 -1.37
C ALA A 107 -2.07 -31.37 -1.04
N THR A 108 -3.23 -31.64 -0.40
CA THR A 108 -4.16 -30.58 0.00
C THR A 108 -3.59 -29.74 1.14
N VAL A 109 -2.96 -30.35 2.15
CA VAL A 109 -2.36 -29.63 3.27
C VAL A 109 -1.18 -28.77 2.81
N THR A 110 -0.28 -29.33 2.01
CA THR A 110 0.88 -28.61 1.46
C THR A 110 0.45 -27.42 0.61
N ARG A 111 -0.53 -27.60 -0.29
CA ARG A 111 -1.11 -26.51 -1.07
C ARG A 111 -1.71 -25.42 -0.17
N LYS A 112 -2.54 -25.78 0.81
CA LYS A 112 -3.15 -24.80 1.73
C LYS A 112 -2.11 -24.03 2.54
N LEU A 113 -1.00 -24.68 2.91
CA LEU A 113 0.11 -24.02 3.60
C LEU A 113 0.83 -23.04 2.68
N ALA A 114 1.11 -23.45 1.43
CA ALA A 114 1.71 -22.58 0.42
C ALA A 114 0.83 -21.35 0.13
N GLU A 115 -0.48 -21.54 -0.07
CA GLU A 115 -1.45 -20.45 -0.27
C GLU A 115 -1.46 -19.47 0.93
N ARG A 116 -1.37 -19.99 2.16
CA ARG A 116 -1.30 -19.15 3.37
C ARG A 116 -0.01 -18.34 3.47
N ILE A 117 1.14 -18.94 3.14
CA ILE A 117 2.43 -18.26 3.14
C ILE A 117 2.42 -17.17 2.07
N GLU A 118 1.99 -17.49 0.86
CA GLU A 118 1.91 -16.55 -0.27
C GLU A 118 0.97 -15.38 0.05
N ALA A 119 -0.19 -15.64 0.64
CA ALA A 119 -1.10 -14.59 1.09
C ALA A 119 -0.45 -13.68 2.13
N GLY A 120 0.27 -14.23 3.12
CA GLY A 120 0.99 -13.46 4.12
C GLY A 120 2.09 -12.58 3.53
N THR A 121 2.91 -13.14 2.63
CA THR A 121 3.95 -12.39 1.91
C THR A 121 3.34 -11.28 1.05
N THR A 122 2.24 -11.57 0.36
CA THR A 122 1.54 -10.59 -0.49
C THR A 122 1.03 -9.41 0.34
N VAL A 123 0.51 -9.64 1.55
CA VAL A 123 0.09 -8.56 2.45
C VAL A 123 1.28 -7.67 2.82
N ILE A 124 2.39 -8.25 3.29
CA ILE A 124 3.58 -7.50 3.71
C ILE A 124 4.17 -6.69 2.54
N GLU A 125 4.19 -7.26 1.34
CA GLU A 125 4.69 -6.61 0.12
C GLU A 125 3.81 -5.44 -0.36
N ASN A 126 2.54 -5.37 0.06
CA ASN A 126 1.62 -4.30 -0.28
C ASN A 126 1.43 -3.26 0.83
N ILE A 127 2.01 -3.47 2.02
CA ILE A 127 2.03 -2.44 3.07
C ILE A 127 2.83 -1.22 2.55
N PRO A 128 2.27 0.00 2.63
CA PRO A 128 2.92 1.21 2.10
C PRO A 128 4.11 1.68 2.95
N ASP A 129 4.15 1.29 4.23
CA ASP A 129 5.23 1.65 5.14
C ASP A 129 6.47 0.78 4.86
N PRO A 130 7.67 1.37 4.68
CA PRO A 130 8.91 0.62 4.58
C PRO A 130 9.17 -0.25 5.81
N MET A 131 9.39 -1.55 5.57
CA MET A 131 9.69 -2.55 6.60
C MET A 131 10.99 -3.28 6.28
N LEU A 132 11.88 -3.40 7.27
CA LEU A 132 13.14 -4.12 7.21
C LEU A 132 13.21 -5.16 8.33
N LEU A 133 13.53 -6.40 8.00
CA LEU A 133 13.85 -7.46 8.96
C LEU A 133 15.36 -7.50 9.18
N LEU A 134 15.78 -7.65 10.43
CA LEU A 134 17.19 -7.64 10.84
C LEU A 134 17.56 -8.93 11.56
N ALA A 135 18.74 -9.48 11.25
CA ALA A 135 19.40 -10.53 12.02
C ALA A 135 20.05 -10.00 13.31
N ALA A 136 20.58 -10.91 14.13
CA ALA A 136 21.23 -10.59 15.41
C ALA A 136 22.45 -9.65 15.28
N ASP A 137 23.14 -9.68 14.14
CA ASP A 137 24.30 -8.84 13.80
C ASP A 137 23.88 -7.50 13.14
N ALA A 138 22.58 -7.18 13.16
CA ALA A 138 21.97 -6.04 12.48
C ALA A 138 22.10 -6.06 10.94
N THR A 139 22.32 -7.24 10.34
CA THR A 139 22.23 -7.44 8.88
C THR A 139 20.77 -7.50 8.44
N VAL A 140 20.41 -6.83 7.35
CA VAL A 140 19.06 -6.86 6.77
C VAL A 140 18.81 -8.20 6.10
N THR A 141 17.88 -8.99 6.63
CA THR A 141 17.47 -10.31 6.11
C THR A 141 16.30 -10.21 5.14
N GLY A 142 15.44 -9.20 5.31
CA GLY A 142 14.26 -9.00 4.46
C GLY A 142 13.87 -7.53 4.38
N ALA A 143 13.20 -7.17 3.28
CA ALA A 143 12.69 -5.83 3.03
C ALA A 143 11.43 -5.94 2.19
N ASN A 144 10.35 -5.23 2.52
CA ASN A 144 9.16 -5.17 1.66
C ASN A 144 9.36 -4.25 0.44
N ARG A 145 8.39 -4.20 -0.48
CA ARG A 145 8.42 -3.34 -1.67
C ARG A 145 8.71 -1.88 -1.33
N ALA A 146 8.00 -1.30 -0.35
CA ALA A 146 8.18 0.09 0.05
C ALA A 146 9.61 0.38 0.55
N ALA A 147 10.21 -0.54 1.31
CA ALA A 147 11.60 -0.40 1.75
C ALA A 147 12.61 -0.51 0.61
N ARG A 148 12.38 -1.40 -0.37
CA ARG A 148 13.24 -1.51 -1.56
C ARG A 148 13.16 -0.26 -2.45
N GLU A 149 11.98 0.35 -2.55
CA GLU A 149 11.78 1.62 -3.25
C GLU A 149 12.49 2.78 -2.53
N LEU A 150 12.45 2.82 -1.18
CA LEU A 150 13.07 3.90 -0.39
C LEU A 150 14.60 3.80 -0.31
N PHE A 151 15.16 2.62 -0.05
CA PHE A 151 16.60 2.43 0.21
C PHE A 151 17.39 1.92 -1.01
N GLY A 152 16.71 1.68 -2.12
CA GLY A 152 17.26 0.99 -3.28
C GLY A 152 17.30 -0.53 -3.07
N GLY A 153 17.03 -1.31 -4.12
CA GLY A 153 16.80 -2.76 -4.05
C GLY A 153 17.95 -3.64 -3.52
N ASN A 154 19.06 -3.07 -3.06
CA ASN A 154 20.25 -3.75 -2.55
C ASN A 154 20.40 -3.67 -1.02
N ALA A 155 19.32 -3.44 -0.28
CA ALA A 155 19.35 -3.37 1.18
C ALA A 155 19.58 -4.74 1.84
N VAL A 156 19.05 -5.82 1.26
CA VAL A 156 19.14 -7.18 1.80
C VAL A 156 20.58 -7.69 1.75
N GLY A 157 21.02 -8.37 2.81
CA GLY A 157 22.36 -8.90 2.99
C GLY A 157 23.40 -7.86 3.43
N ARG A 158 23.00 -6.63 3.73
CA ARG A 158 23.89 -5.55 4.22
C ARG A 158 23.54 -5.16 5.65
N GLY A 159 24.53 -4.68 6.38
CA GLY A 159 24.31 -4.10 7.71
C GLY A 159 23.40 -2.86 7.62
N ILE A 160 22.46 -2.74 8.56
CA ILE A 160 21.52 -1.61 8.62
C ILE A 160 22.23 -0.26 8.69
N ALA A 161 23.41 -0.18 9.31
CA ALA A 161 24.23 1.04 9.37
C ALA A 161 24.70 1.54 8.00
N ILE A 162 24.80 0.66 7.00
CA ILE A 162 25.17 1.03 5.63
C ILE A 162 23.94 1.56 4.88
N THR A 163 22.79 0.90 5.08
CA THR A 163 21.50 1.23 4.45
C THR A 163 20.91 2.52 5.03
N LEU A 164 21.02 2.71 6.35
CA LEU A 164 20.43 3.82 7.09
C LEU A 164 21.44 4.42 8.07
N ARG A 165 22.00 5.58 7.70
CA ARG A 165 23.03 6.29 8.46
C ARG A 165 22.41 7.32 9.41
N HIS A 166 21.55 6.87 10.34
CA HIS A 166 20.94 7.75 11.34
C HIS A 166 21.27 7.27 12.76
N PRO A 167 22.05 8.03 13.56
CA PRO A 167 22.54 7.58 14.86
C PRO A 167 21.45 7.11 15.81
N ASP A 168 20.32 7.82 15.87
CA ASP A 168 19.24 7.47 16.80
C ASP A 168 18.44 6.25 16.34
N VAL A 169 18.40 5.97 15.04
CA VAL A 169 17.80 4.72 14.54
C VAL A 169 18.72 3.54 14.86
N LEU A 170 20.03 3.71 14.73
CA LEU A 170 20.98 2.65 15.09
C LEU A 170 20.94 2.33 16.59
N LYS A 171 20.76 3.34 17.45
CA LYS A 171 20.52 3.11 18.88
C LYS A 171 19.22 2.35 19.13
N ALA A 172 18.13 2.72 18.45
CA ALA A 172 16.85 2.03 18.55
C ALA A 172 16.94 0.56 18.12
N VAL A 173 17.68 0.29 17.05
CA VAL A 173 17.95 -1.08 16.58
C VAL A 173 18.77 -1.87 17.60
N ASP A 174 19.82 -1.27 18.16
CA ASP A 174 20.66 -1.94 19.16
C ASP A 174 19.87 -2.27 20.44
N ALA A 175 19.04 -1.34 20.92
CA ALA A 175 18.14 -1.59 22.04
C ALA A 175 17.17 -2.76 21.75
N ALA A 176 16.56 -2.80 20.56
CA ALA A 176 15.68 -3.88 20.16
C ALA A 176 16.40 -5.24 20.06
N LEU A 177 17.63 -5.29 19.53
CA LEU A 177 18.38 -6.53 19.34
C LEU A 177 19.01 -7.06 20.64
N SER A 178 19.54 -6.15 21.47
CA SER A 178 20.33 -6.45 22.66
C SER A 178 19.49 -6.50 23.94
N ALA A 179 18.62 -5.51 24.17
CA ALA A 179 17.78 -5.43 25.37
C ALA A 179 16.40 -6.08 25.17
N GLY A 180 15.98 -6.33 23.92
CA GLY A 180 14.64 -6.85 23.64
C GLY A 180 13.55 -5.83 23.96
N GLU A 181 13.87 -4.54 23.89
CA GLU A 181 12.94 -3.43 24.14
C GLU A 181 12.66 -2.70 22.83
N GLY A 182 11.37 -2.54 22.50
CA GLY A 182 10.95 -1.77 21.33
C GLY A 182 11.22 -0.28 21.54
N GLN A 183 11.79 0.39 20.54
CA GLN A 183 12.10 1.81 20.60
C GLN A 183 11.57 2.56 19.37
N ALA A 184 11.02 3.75 19.61
CA ALA A 184 10.61 4.67 18.58
C ALA A 184 11.54 5.88 18.54
N THR A 185 11.81 6.39 17.34
CA THR A 185 12.58 7.60 17.10
C THR A 185 12.07 8.29 15.83
N GLU A 186 12.49 9.52 15.61
CA GLU A 186 12.20 10.24 14.37
C GLU A 186 13.46 10.39 13.54
N MET A 187 13.28 10.40 12.23
CA MET A 187 14.36 10.58 11.26
C MET A 187 13.90 11.51 10.15
N THR A 188 14.79 12.41 9.73
CA THR A 188 14.58 13.24 8.54
C THR A 188 15.65 12.93 7.51
N LEU A 189 15.22 12.61 6.29
CA LEU A 189 16.07 12.47 5.12
C LEU A 189 16.01 13.78 4.33
N LEU A 190 17.16 14.42 4.09
CA LEU A 190 17.22 15.73 3.42
C LEU A 190 17.32 15.63 1.89
N VAL A 191 17.66 14.46 1.35
CA VAL A 191 17.98 14.24 -0.08
C VAL A 191 17.23 13.00 -0.59
N PRO A 192 16.70 12.99 -1.83
CA PRO A 192 16.64 14.10 -2.80
C PRO A 192 15.58 15.16 -2.47
N VAL A 193 14.62 14.82 -1.60
CA VAL A 193 13.58 15.72 -1.09
C VAL A 193 13.48 15.48 0.41
N GLU A 194 13.25 16.55 1.17
CA GLU A 194 13.05 16.46 2.60
C GLU A 194 11.82 15.60 2.93
N ARG A 195 12.07 14.48 3.62
CA ARG A 195 11.04 13.53 4.10
C ARG A 195 11.30 13.21 5.57
N SER A 196 10.23 13.19 6.36
CA SER A 196 10.29 12.85 7.78
C SER A 196 9.59 11.53 8.04
N PHE A 197 10.18 10.69 8.88
CA PHE A 197 9.68 9.38 9.24
C PHE A 197 9.66 9.21 10.76
N ALA A 198 8.59 8.61 11.28
CA ALA A 198 8.63 7.91 12.55
C ALA A 198 9.20 6.51 12.31
N VAL A 199 10.31 6.20 12.97
CA VAL A 199 10.99 4.91 12.86
C VAL A 199 10.76 4.13 14.13
N ARG A 200 10.37 2.87 14.00
CA ARG A 200 10.13 1.98 15.12
C ARG A 200 10.91 0.70 14.93
N ALA A 201 11.77 0.38 15.88
CA ALA A 201 12.50 -0.88 15.95
C ALA A 201 11.85 -1.75 17.03
N GLU A 202 11.34 -2.92 16.64
CA GLU A 202 10.68 -3.86 17.53
C GLU A 202 11.41 -5.21 17.50
N PRO A 203 11.72 -5.83 18.65
CA PRO A 203 12.19 -7.20 18.67
C PRO A 203 11.10 -8.15 18.16
N LEU A 204 11.51 -9.19 17.45
CA LEU A 204 10.60 -10.28 17.10
C LEU A 204 10.48 -11.22 18.31
N PRO A 205 9.27 -11.70 18.63
CA PRO A 205 9.05 -12.61 19.76
C PRO A 205 9.73 -13.97 19.55
N GLU A 206 9.86 -14.40 18.29
CA GLU A 206 10.55 -15.61 17.89
C GLU A 206 11.55 -15.32 16.78
N VAL A 207 12.61 -16.13 16.69
CA VAL A 207 13.59 -16.03 15.61
C VAL A 207 12.91 -16.48 14.31
N GLY A 208 12.87 -15.58 13.33
CA GLY A 208 12.30 -15.87 12.02
C GLY A 208 13.07 -16.98 11.28
N PRO A 209 12.46 -17.63 10.28
CA PRO A 209 13.09 -18.69 9.50
C PRO A 209 14.41 -18.25 8.83
N ASP A 210 14.53 -16.96 8.50
CA ASP A 210 15.74 -16.36 7.91
C ASP A 210 16.74 -15.82 8.95
N GLY A 211 16.59 -16.19 10.24
CA GLY A 211 17.44 -15.70 11.33
C GLY A 211 17.10 -14.29 11.83
N SER A 212 15.97 -13.73 11.37
CA SER A 212 15.50 -12.40 11.75
C SER A 212 15.15 -12.34 13.24
N ARG A 213 15.60 -11.30 13.93
CA ARG A 213 15.36 -11.04 15.36
C ARG A 213 14.73 -9.69 15.66
N ALA A 214 14.72 -8.75 14.73
CA ALA A 214 14.05 -7.47 14.89
C ALA A 214 13.39 -7.01 13.58
N LEU A 215 12.38 -6.16 13.72
CA LEU A 215 11.66 -5.49 12.65
C LEU A 215 11.84 -3.97 12.80
N VAL A 216 12.28 -3.31 11.73
CA VAL A 216 12.31 -1.85 11.64
C VAL A 216 11.23 -1.40 10.68
N MET A 217 10.33 -0.54 11.15
CA MET A 217 9.27 0.06 10.36
C MET A 217 9.48 1.56 10.27
N LEU A 218 9.19 2.14 9.11
CA LEU A 218 9.20 3.58 8.90
C LEU A 218 7.82 4.03 8.46
N HIS A 219 7.25 4.97 9.22
CA HIS A 219 5.99 5.60 8.89
C HIS A 219 6.24 7.04 8.46
N GLU A 220 5.78 7.43 7.27
CA GLU A 220 6.05 8.76 6.74
C GLU A 220 5.16 9.84 7.41
N LEU A 221 5.81 10.84 7.99
CA LEU A 221 5.18 12.00 8.65
C LEU A 221 5.30 13.29 7.83
N THR A 222 5.87 13.24 6.63
CA THR A 222 6.21 14.43 5.83
C THR A 222 5.02 15.36 5.61
N ALA A 223 3.87 14.83 5.16
CA ALA A 223 2.69 15.65 4.87
C ALA A 223 2.13 16.31 6.15
N MET A 224 2.02 15.53 7.22
CA MET A 224 1.56 16.02 8.52
C MET A 224 2.48 17.13 9.06
N LYS A 225 3.80 16.90 9.06
CA LYS A 225 4.77 17.91 9.53
C LYS A 225 4.76 19.17 8.67
N ARG A 226 4.61 19.05 7.35
CA ARG A 226 4.48 20.23 6.47
C ARG A 226 3.22 21.02 6.75
N SER A 227 2.10 20.35 7.00
CA SER A 227 0.84 21.00 7.40
C SER A 227 1.01 21.74 8.74
N GLU A 228 1.60 21.09 9.73
CA GLU A 228 1.90 21.68 11.03
C GLU A 228 2.84 22.88 10.93
N GLN A 229 3.88 22.78 10.10
CA GLN A 229 4.81 23.88 9.87
C GLN A 229 4.13 25.06 9.17
N MET A 230 3.33 24.80 8.12
CA MET A 230 2.55 25.84 7.44
C MET A 230 1.60 26.54 8.41
N ARG A 231 0.95 25.79 9.31
CA ARG A 231 0.10 26.34 10.38
C ARG A 231 0.89 27.25 11.32
N ALA A 232 2.04 26.78 11.79
CA ALA A 232 2.90 27.55 12.69
C ALA A 232 3.41 28.83 12.04
N ASP A 233 3.89 28.73 10.79
CA ASP A 233 4.38 29.87 10.02
C ASP A 233 3.26 30.88 9.74
N PHE A 234 2.06 30.41 9.42
CA PHE A 234 0.90 31.27 9.22
C PHE A 234 0.50 32.03 10.49
N VAL A 235 0.39 31.35 11.63
CA VAL A 235 0.07 31.98 12.92
C VAL A 235 1.16 32.98 13.34
N ALA A 236 2.43 32.63 13.13
CA ALA A 236 3.55 33.54 13.39
C ALA A 236 3.44 34.81 12.50
N ASN A 237 3.24 34.63 11.19
CA ASN A 237 3.09 35.74 10.26
C ASN A 237 1.89 36.63 10.60
N ALA A 238 0.73 36.05 10.90
CA ALA A 238 -0.45 36.80 11.31
C ALA A 238 -0.20 37.59 12.62
N SER A 239 0.51 37.00 13.58
CA SER A 239 0.88 37.68 14.82
C SER A 239 1.79 38.89 14.56
N HIS A 240 2.75 38.76 13.64
CA HIS A 240 3.62 39.86 13.24
C HIS A 240 2.84 40.96 12.48
N GLU A 241 1.97 40.57 11.55
CA GLU A 241 1.14 41.48 10.76
C GLU A 241 0.08 42.22 11.58
N LEU A 242 -0.34 41.67 12.72
CA LEU A 242 -1.23 42.35 13.68
C LEU A 242 -0.46 43.25 14.66
N ARG A 243 0.76 42.88 15.05
CA ARG A 243 1.54 43.65 16.04
C ARG A 243 1.92 45.03 15.50
N THR A 244 2.36 45.11 14.25
CA THR A 244 2.79 46.36 13.60
C THR A 244 1.68 47.43 13.56
N PRO A 245 0.47 47.17 13.01
CA PRO A 245 -0.61 48.15 12.99
C PRO A 245 -1.09 48.50 14.41
N LEU A 246 -1.10 47.53 15.34
CA LEU A 246 -1.48 47.79 16.73
C LEU A 246 -0.50 48.76 17.41
N SER A 247 0.81 48.58 17.23
CA SER A 247 1.82 49.51 17.75
C SER A 247 1.69 50.90 17.13
N ALA A 248 1.38 50.99 15.83
CA ALA A 248 1.12 52.26 15.17
C ALA A 248 -0.13 52.96 15.74
N LEU A 249 -1.23 52.23 15.94
CA LEU A 249 -2.45 52.75 16.57
C LEU A 249 -2.17 53.31 17.97
N VAL A 250 -1.42 52.58 18.80
CA VAL A 250 -1.03 53.06 20.13
C VAL A 250 -0.21 54.35 20.01
N GLY A 251 0.76 54.42 19.11
CA GLY A 251 1.57 55.63 18.90
C GLY A 251 0.75 56.83 18.40
N PHE A 252 -0.23 56.62 17.52
CA PHE A 252 -1.13 57.70 17.08
C PHE A 252 -2.03 58.18 18.22
N ILE A 253 -2.57 57.26 19.03
CA ILE A 253 -3.36 57.61 20.22
C ILE A 253 -2.51 58.41 21.22
N GLU A 254 -1.26 58.01 21.46
CA GLU A 254 -0.33 58.75 22.34
C GLU A 254 -0.03 60.15 21.79
N THR A 255 0.16 60.27 20.48
CA THR A 255 0.42 61.55 19.80
C THR A 255 -0.77 62.50 19.93
N LEU A 256 -1.98 62.01 19.66
CA LEU A 256 -3.23 62.76 19.80
C LEU A 256 -3.55 63.14 21.25
N ARG A 257 -3.12 62.33 22.23
CA ARG A 257 -3.31 62.65 23.66
C ARG A 257 -2.26 63.61 24.21
N GLY A 258 -1.11 63.73 23.55
CA GLY A 258 0.03 64.52 24.01
C GLY A 258 0.35 65.69 23.08
N PRO A 259 1.40 65.59 22.23
CA PRO A 259 1.90 66.73 21.44
C PRO A 259 0.87 67.34 20.48
N ALA A 260 -0.05 66.54 19.92
CA ALA A 260 -1.02 66.99 18.92
C ALA A 260 -2.44 67.19 19.50
N LYS A 261 -2.57 67.29 20.83
CA LYS A 261 -3.87 67.36 21.52
C LYS A 261 -4.76 68.53 21.08
N ASP A 262 -4.15 69.66 20.76
CA ASP A 262 -4.86 70.89 20.39
C ASP A 262 -4.69 71.22 18.88
N ASP A 263 -4.37 70.22 18.06
CA ASP A 263 -4.20 70.33 16.60
C ASP A 263 -5.32 69.58 15.86
N PRO A 264 -6.37 70.29 15.37
CA PRO A 264 -7.50 69.67 14.68
C PRO A 264 -7.13 69.00 13.35
N GLU A 265 -6.14 69.53 12.62
CA GLU A 265 -5.71 68.98 11.34
C GLU A 265 -4.97 67.65 11.56
N ALA A 266 -4.13 67.58 12.58
CA ALA A 266 -3.50 66.33 13.01
C ALA A 266 -4.54 65.30 13.48
N HIS A 267 -5.61 65.73 14.16
CA HIS A 267 -6.71 64.82 14.56
C HIS A 267 -7.35 64.13 13.37
N GLU A 268 -7.76 64.90 12.36
CA GLU A 268 -8.45 64.36 11.19
C GLU A 268 -7.57 63.36 10.44
N ARG A 269 -6.30 63.73 10.21
CA ARG A 269 -5.32 62.87 9.55
C ARG A 269 -5.01 61.59 10.33
N PHE A 270 -4.77 61.68 11.64
CA PHE A 270 -4.45 60.49 12.44
C PHE A 270 -5.68 59.59 12.63
N LEU A 271 -6.89 60.14 12.76
CA LEU A 271 -8.12 59.35 12.82
C LEU A 271 -8.36 58.57 11.52
N GLU A 272 -8.08 59.17 10.36
CA GLU A 272 -8.16 58.49 9.06
C GLU A 272 -7.17 57.31 9.00
N ILE A 273 -5.89 57.55 9.33
CA ILE A 273 -4.87 56.48 9.36
C ILE A 273 -5.27 55.38 10.36
N MET A 274 -5.75 55.75 11.55
CA MET A 274 -6.20 54.78 12.55
C MET A 274 -7.38 53.95 12.05
N HIS A 275 -8.31 54.56 11.32
CA HIS A 275 -9.44 53.86 10.72
C HIS A 275 -8.97 52.84 9.68
N GLU A 276 -8.06 53.23 8.77
CA GLU A 276 -7.48 52.33 7.78
C GLU A 276 -6.73 51.15 8.43
N GLN A 277 -5.93 51.40 9.47
CA GLN A 277 -5.22 50.33 10.20
C GLN A 277 -6.20 49.38 10.90
N SER A 278 -7.28 49.91 11.47
CA SER A 278 -8.32 49.10 12.12
C SER A 278 -9.05 48.21 11.11
N LEU A 279 -9.38 48.75 9.92
CA LEU A 279 -9.98 47.97 8.83
C LEU A 279 -9.01 46.90 8.29
N ARG A 280 -7.71 47.19 8.22
CA ARG A 280 -6.69 46.20 7.87
C ARG A 280 -6.63 45.06 8.89
N MET A 281 -6.61 45.37 10.19
CA MET A 281 -6.63 44.36 11.25
C MET A 281 -7.91 43.52 11.22
N ALA A 282 -9.07 44.14 11.00
CA ALA A 282 -10.35 43.43 10.90
C ALA A 282 -10.35 42.42 9.73
N ARG A 283 -9.81 42.80 8.57
CA ARG A 283 -9.63 41.88 7.43
C ARG A 283 -8.73 40.70 7.79
N LEU A 284 -7.55 40.96 8.35
CA LEU A 284 -6.62 39.91 8.78
C LEU A 284 -7.27 38.92 9.77
N VAL A 285 -8.04 39.42 10.75
CA VAL A 285 -8.75 38.56 11.71
C VAL A 285 -9.85 37.74 11.03
N ASN A 286 -10.61 38.33 10.09
CA ASN A 286 -11.62 37.59 9.34
C ASN A 286 -10.99 36.50 8.46
N ASP A 287 -9.84 36.79 7.83
CA ASP A 287 -9.10 35.82 7.02
C ASP A 287 -8.60 34.65 7.88
N LEU A 288 -8.09 34.92 9.09
CA LEU A 288 -7.71 33.90 10.09
C LEU A 288 -8.89 32.99 10.46
N LEU A 289 -10.06 33.59 10.75
CA LEU A 289 -11.26 32.85 11.12
C LEU A 289 -11.82 32.04 9.94
N SER A 290 -11.72 32.57 8.72
CA SER A 290 -12.10 31.88 7.50
C SER A 290 -11.22 30.65 7.27
N LEU A 291 -9.90 30.78 7.42
CA LEU A 291 -8.98 29.64 7.32
C LEU A 291 -9.30 28.54 8.34
N SER A 292 -9.52 28.92 9.61
CA SER A 292 -9.88 27.95 10.65
C SER A 292 -11.17 27.19 10.34
N ARG A 293 -12.17 27.84 9.71
CA ARG A 293 -13.40 27.17 9.27
C ARG A 293 -13.15 26.21 8.11
N ILE A 294 -12.32 26.60 7.14
CA ILE A 294 -11.94 25.74 6.01
C ILE A 294 -11.23 24.48 6.52
N GLU A 295 -10.31 24.59 7.47
CA GLU A 295 -9.62 23.44 8.07
C GLU A 295 -10.57 22.48 8.81
N LEU A 296 -11.54 23.03 9.56
CA LEU A 296 -12.55 22.21 10.25
C LEU A 296 -13.46 21.45 9.26
N ASN A 297 -13.68 22.02 8.07
CA ASN A 297 -14.55 21.47 7.04
C ASN A 297 -13.80 20.71 5.93
N GLU A 298 -12.46 20.61 5.98
CA GLU A 298 -11.62 20.02 4.91
C GLU A 298 -12.07 18.61 4.48
N HIS A 299 -12.64 17.85 5.41
CA HIS A 299 -13.10 16.47 5.19
C HIS A 299 -14.58 16.35 4.77
N THR A 300 -15.26 17.47 4.53
CA THR A 300 -16.67 17.51 4.13
C THR A 300 -16.79 17.99 2.68
N PRO A 301 -16.94 17.08 1.70
CA PRO A 301 -17.06 17.48 0.30
C PRO A 301 -18.33 18.31 0.07
N PRO A 302 -18.26 19.44 -0.65
CA PRO A 302 -19.44 20.22 -0.98
C PRO A 302 -20.38 19.42 -1.88
N ARG A 303 -21.69 19.53 -1.64
CA ARG A 303 -22.72 18.74 -2.35
C ARG A 303 -23.69 19.58 -3.17
N GLN A 304 -23.64 20.90 -3.05
CA GLN A 304 -24.59 21.80 -3.69
C GLN A 304 -24.11 22.20 -5.09
N PRO A 305 -25.00 22.26 -6.10
CA PRO A 305 -24.67 22.79 -7.41
C PRO A 305 -24.63 24.33 -7.36
N ALA A 306 -23.47 24.91 -7.68
CA ALA A 306 -23.25 26.34 -7.77
C ALA A 306 -23.21 26.83 -9.22
N ASN A 307 -23.75 28.02 -9.46
CA ASN A 307 -23.77 28.65 -10.79
C ASN A 307 -22.62 29.65 -10.93
N LEU A 308 -21.53 29.23 -11.59
CA LEU A 308 -20.34 30.06 -11.79
C LEU A 308 -20.60 31.35 -12.54
N THR A 309 -21.53 31.38 -13.50
CA THR A 309 -21.87 32.59 -14.23
C THR A 309 -22.41 33.65 -13.28
N ARG A 310 -23.35 33.28 -12.39
CA ARG A 310 -23.93 34.21 -11.40
C ARG A 310 -22.87 34.70 -10.41
N ILE A 311 -21.99 33.82 -9.94
CA ILE A 311 -20.89 34.16 -9.05
C ILE A 311 -19.97 35.20 -9.71
N LEU A 312 -19.50 34.93 -10.94
CA LEU A 312 -18.56 35.80 -11.67
C LEU A 312 -19.17 37.17 -11.99
N GLU A 313 -20.45 37.21 -12.38
CA GLU A 313 -21.19 38.45 -12.62
C GLU A 313 -21.37 39.27 -11.35
N SER A 314 -21.72 38.63 -10.23
CA SER A 314 -21.88 39.28 -8.94
C SER A 314 -20.58 39.90 -8.44
N VAL A 315 -19.48 39.13 -8.48
CA VAL A 315 -18.16 39.61 -8.07
C VAL A 315 -17.69 40.77 -8.95
N LYS A 316 -17.87 40.67 -10.28
CA LYS A 316 -17.56 41.79 -11.19
C LYS A 316 -18.33 43.05 -10.79
N ALA A 317 -19.63 42.94 -10.54
CA ALA A 317 -20.45 44.10 -10.18
C ALA A 317 -19.97 44.78 -8.88
N THR A 318 -19.50 44.01 -7.91
CA THR A 318 -18.93 44.53 -6.66
C THR A 318 -17.59 45.23 -6.88
N LEU A 319 -16.73 44.70 -7.75
CA LEU A 319 -15.37 45.21 -7.96
C LEU A 319 -15.23 46.25 -9.08
N ASP A 320 -16.25 46.44 -9.91
CA ASP A 320 -16.22 47.37 -11.05
C ASP A 320 -15.95 48.82 -10.61
N MET A 321 -16.51 49.26 -9.48
CA MET A 321 -16.26 50.60 -8.94
C MET A 321 -14.80 50.77 -8.51
N GLN A 322 -14.22 49.75 -7.85
CA GLN A 322 -12.83 49.77 -7.39
C GLN A 322 -11.85 49.72 -8.56
N ALA A 323 -12.14 48.91 -9.58
CA ALA A 323 -11.36 48.86 -10.82
C ALA A 323 -11.43 50.19 -11.58
N GLY A 324 -12.63 50.77 -11.70
CA GLY A 324 -12.85 52.06 -12.35
C GLY A 324 -12.09 53.21 -11.71
N ALA A 325 -11.92 53.21 -10.37
CA ALA A 325 -11.11 54.21 -9.67
C ALA A 325 -9.62 54.19 -10.07
N LYS A 326 -9.13 53.12 -10.72
CA LYS A 326 -7.78 52.98 -11.28
C LYS A 326 -7.75 53.01 -12.82
N ASP A 327 -8.84 53.44 -13.46
CA ASP A 327 -9.05 53.37 -14.91
C ASP A 327 -8.93 51.94 -15.48
N MET A 328 -9.19 50.92 -14.65
CA MET A 328 -9.14 49.52 -15.06
C MET A 328 -10.54 49.01 -15.44
N ARG A 329 -10.60 48.00 -16.31
CA ARG A 329 -11.85 47.36 -16.73
C ARG A 329 -11.82 45.85 -16.50
N ILE A 330 -12.85 45.31 -15.86
CA ILE A 330 -13.03 43.87 -15.68
C ILE A 330 -13.84 43.33 -16.87
N GLU A 331 -13.27 42.41 -17.63
CA GLU A 331 -13.87 41.80 -18.81
C GLU A 331 -14.17 40.31 -18.55
N LEU A 332 -15.46 39.94 -18.61
CA LEU A 332 -15.88 38.54 -18.49
C LEU A 332 -16.00 37.91 -19.88
N ALA A 333 -15.27 36.81 -20.10
CA ALA A 333 -15.43 35.94 -21.27
C ALA A 333 -15.82 34.54 -20.80
N LEU A 334 -17.13 34.33 -20.66
CA LEU A 334 -17.73 33.09 -20.16
C LEU A 334 -18.23 32.24 -21.32
N ALA A 335 -17.95 30.93 -21.29
CA ALA A 335 -18.57 30.02 -22.23
C ALA A 335 -20.11 29.98 -22.00
N PRO A 336 -20.94 29.98 -23.06
CA PRO A 336 -22.39 30.07 -22.92
C PRO A 336 -23.02 28.87 -22.17
N ASP A 337 -22.37 27.71 -22.20
CA ASP A 337 -22.91 26.44 -21.68
C ASP A 337 -22.11 25.91 -20.47
N LEU A 338 -21.74 26.81 -19.55
CA LEU A 338 -21.03 26.42 -18.33
C LEU A 338 -21.92 25.53 -17.45
N PRO A 339 -21.49 24.29 -17.13
CA PRO A 339 -22.25 23.43 -16.24
C PRO A 339 -22.21 23.97 -14.80
N PRO A 340 -23.23 23.66 -13.97
CA PRO A 340 -23.11 23.86 -12.54
C PRO A 340 -21.93 23.05 -11.99
N VAL A 341 -21.22 23.63 -11.03
CA VAL A 341 -20.10 22.97 -10.34
C VAL A 341 -20.52 22.59 -8.92
N LEU A 342 -19.98 21.50 -8.38
CA LEU A 342 -20.20 21.17 -6.97
C LEU A 342 -19.33 22.09 -6.12
N GLY A 343 -19.96 22.88 -5.25
CA GLY A 343 -19.30 23.86 -4.40
C GLY A 343 -20.29 24.69 -3.60
N GLU A 344 -19.84 25.29 -2.52
CA GLU A 344 -20.62 26.29 -1.80
C GLU A 344 -20.50 27.65 -2.51
N GLU A 345 -21.63 28.28 -2.82
CA GLU A 345 -21.67 29.49 -3.65
C GLU A 345 -20.90 30.66 -2.99
N ASP A 346 -20.99 30.78 -1.66
CA ASP A 346 -20.28 31.80 -0.89
C ASP A 346 -18.75 31.59 -0.92
N GLU A 347 -18.27 30.35 -0.74
CA GLU A 347 -16.83 30.02 -0.77
C GLU A 347 -16.24 30.23 -2.16
N LEU A 348 -16.95 29.79 -3.21
CA LEU A 348 -16.54 30.03 -4.59
C LEU A 348 -16.52 31.52 -4.93
N SER A 349 -17.50 32.28 -4.44
CA SER A 349 -17.52 33.74 -4.57
C SER A 349 -16.31 34.38 -3.89
N GLN A 350 -15.93 33.90 -2.69
CA GLN A 350 -14.75 34.38 -1.97
C GLN A 350 -13.45 34.11 -2.75
N VAL A 351 -13.29 32.92 -3.34
CA VAL A 351 -12.11 32.60 -4.17
C VAL A 351 -12.01 33.54 -5.37
N VAL A 352 -13.10 33.69 -6.12
CA VAL A 352 -13.14 34.57 -7.31
C VAL A 352 -12.90 36.04 -6.91
N GLN A 353 -13.53 36.50 -5.84
CA GLN A 353 -13.33 37.83 -5.28
C GLN A 353 -11.87 38.08 -4.91
N ASN A 354 -11.21 37.13 -4.24
CA ASN A 354 -9.79 37.27 -3.86
C ASN A 354 -8.88 37.37 -5.08
N LEU A 355 -9.13 36.57 -6.13
CA LEU A 355 -8.33 36.62 -7.35
C LEU A 355 -8.52 37.93 -8.12
N ILE A 356 -9.76 38.39 -8.30
CA ILE A 356 -10.04 39.64 -9.04
C ILE A 356 -9.60 40.87 -8.22
N ASP A 357 -9.76 40.87 -6.89
CA ASP A 357 -9.27 41.96 -6.04
C ASP A 357 -7.74 42.05 -6.08
N ASN A 358 -7.03 40.90 -6.07
CA ASN A 358 -5.59 40.88 -6.29
C ASN A 358 -5.21 41.43 -7.68
N ALA A 359 -5.94 41.06 -8.73
CA ALA A 359 -5.73 41.61 -10.07
C ALA A 359 -5.92 43.15 -10.13
N VAL A 360 -6.91 43.70 -9.44
CA VAL A 360 -7.13 45.16 -9.32
C VAL A 360 -6.02 45.83 -8.48
N LYS A 361 -5.52 45.15 -7.45
CA LYS A 361 -4.44 45.68 -6.59
C LYS A 361 -3.10 45.76 -7.32
N TYR A 362 -2.68 44.67 -7.95
CA TYR A 362 -1.34 44.51 -8.53
C TYR A 362 -1.27 44.82 -10.04
N GLY A 363 -2.41 44.90 -10.72
CA GLY A 363 -2.48 45.31 -12.12
C GLY A 363 -2.10 46.79 -12.31
N ARG A 364 -1.56 47.11 -13.50
CA ARG A 364 -1.24 48.50 -13.87
C ARG A 364 -2.52 49.29 -14.17
N ALA A 365 -2.56 50.55 -13.73
CA ALA A 365 -3.67 51.47 -14.04
C ALA A 365 -3.87 51.61 -15.56
N GLY A 366 -5.13 51.79 -16.00
CA GLY A 366 -5.47 51.91 -17.42
C GLY A 366 -5.51 50.58 -18.21
N THR A 367 -5.29 49.43 -17.56
CA THR A 367 -5.31 48.09 -18.19
C THR A 367 -6.62 47.35 -17.95
N HIS A 368 -6.84 46.23 -18.65
CA HIS A 368 -8.00 45.37 -18.43
C HIS A 368 -7.61 44.11 -17.66
N ILE A 369 -8.57 43.59 -16.88
CA ILE A 369 -8.50 42.32 -16.17
C ILE A 369 -9.39 41.35 -16.93
N ALA A 370 -8.80 40.32 -17.53
CA ALA A 370 -9.52 39.30 -18.28
C ALA A 370 -9.90 38.15 -17.35
N VAL A 371 -11.20 37.86 -17.24
CA VAL A 371 -11.72 36.75 -16.47
C VAL A 371 -12.41 35.78 -17.43
N THR A 372 -11.89 34.57 -17.53
CA THR A 372 -12.41 33.53 -18.42
C THR A 372 -12.90 32.33 -17.64
N ALA A 373 -13.99 31.72 -18.11
CA ALA A 373 -14.48 30.46 -17.57
C ALA A 373 -14.91 29.51 -18.69
N LYS A 374 -14.37 28.30 -18.71
CA LYS A 374 -14.65 27.28 -19.73
C LYS A 374 -14.55 25.86 -19.17
N ARG A 375 -15.17 24.88 -19.80
CA ARG A 375 -14.91 23.46 -19.47
C ARG A 375 -13.43 23.14 -19.68
N ALA A 376 -12.89 22.30 -18.80
CA ALA A 376 -11.53 21.80 -18.90
C ALA A 376 -11.43 20.79 -20.05
N ASP A 377 -10.55 21.05 -21.02
CA ASP A 377 -10.30 20.14 -22.14
C ASP A 377 -9.48 18.92 -21.69
N ASN A 378 -8.56 19.11 -20.74
CA ASN A 378 -7.75 18.06 -20.11
C ASN A 378 -7.71 18.29 -18.60
N LEU A 379 -7.91 17.24 -17.81
CA LEU A 379 -7.70 17.27 -16.36
C LEU A 379 -6.20 17.18 -16.06
N PRO A 380 -5.66 17.92 -15.09
CA PRO A 380 -4.31 17.71 -14.58
C PRO A 380 -4.09 16.26 -14.12
N ALA A 381 -2.85 15.73 -14.24
CA ALA A 381 -2.44 14.37 -13.82
C ALA A 381 -3.06 13.92 -12.46
N ALA A 382 -3.10 14.85 -11.50
CA ALA A 382 -3.64 14.65 -10.15
C ALA A 382 -5.17 14.40 -10.11
N LEU A 383 -5.92 14.89 -11.11
CA LEU A 383 -7.38 14.84 -11.20
C LEU A 383 -7.89 13.78 -12.20
N HIS A 384 -7.02 12.98 -12.84
CA HIS A 384 -7.45 11.92 -13.78
C HIS A 384 -8.32 10.81 -13.15
N ARG A 385 -8.31 10.68 -11.81
CA ARG A 385 -9.20 9.74 -11.10
C ARG A 385 -10.60 10.32 -10.83
N ALA A 386 -10.86 11.58 -11.13
CA ALA A 386 -12.16 12.19 -10.91
C ALA A 386 -13.18 11.62 -11.92
N GLN A 387 -14.32 11.11 -11.42
CA GLN A 387 -15.46 10.70 -12.26
C GLN A 387 -16.21 11.89 -12.89
N TYR A 388 -15.75 13.12 -12.66
CA TYR A 388 -16.43 14.35 -13.04
C TYR A 388 -15.59 15.15 -14.05
N GLY A 389 -16.26 15.86 -14.95
CA GLY A 389 -15.62 16.93 -15.72
C GLY A 389 -15.27 18.12 -14.82
N ALA A 390 -14.36 18.99 -15.27
CA ALA A 390 -13.99 20.20 -14.55
C ALA A 390 -14.28 21.47 -15.36
N VAL A 391 -14.35 22.60 -14.66
CA VAL A 391 -14.38 23.95 -15.24
C VAL A 391 -13.10 24.66 -14.82
N VAL A 392 -12.47 25.35 -15.76
CA VAL A 392 -11.31 26.21 -15.51
C VAL A 392 -11.78 27.65 -15.45
N ILE A 393 -11.47 28.33 -14.35
CA ILE A 393 -11.59 29.78 -14.19
C ILE A 393 -10.17 30.35 -14.26
N SER A 394 -9.97 31.39 -15.06
CA SER A 394 -8.70 32.09 -15.15
C SER A 394 -8.92 33.59 -15.00
N VAL A 395 -8.14 34.21 -14.11
CA VAL A 395 -8.07 35.66 -13.92
C VAL A 395 -6.69 36.10 -14.37
N GLN A 396 -6.64 37.07 -15.27
CA GLN A 396 -5.41 37.61 -15.83
C GLN A 396 -5.38 39.12 -15.68
N ASP A 397 -4.33 39.63 -15.04
CA ASP A 397 -4.01 41.06 -14.95
C ASP A 397 -2.75 41.40 -15.78
N GLN A 398 -2.44 42.69 -15.83
CA GLN A 398 -1.24 43.23 -16.51
C GLN A 398 -0.31 43.95 -15.51
N GLY A 399 0.08 43.26 -14.44
CA GLY A 399 1.01 43.73 -13.42
C GLY A 399 2.48 43.40 -13.68
N GLU A 400 3.29 43.47 -12.62
CA GLU A 400 4.71 43.09 -12.63
C GLU A 400 4.94 41.57 -12.66
N GLY A 401 3.88 40.80 -12.43
CA GLY A 401 3.95 39.36 -12.27
C GLY A 401 4.63 38.95 -10.97
N ILE A 402 4.94 37.67 -10.84
CA ILE A 402 5.50 37.08 -9.62
C ILE A 402 6.78 36.34 -10.00
N ALA A 403 7.89 36.68 -9.35
CA ALA A 403 9.16 35.99 -9.56
C ALA A 403 9.03 34.50 -9.19
N ARG A 404 9.71 33.60 -9.93
CA ARG A 404 9.55 32.14 -9.79
C ARG A 404 9.81 31.63 -8.37
N GLU A 405 10.75 32.24 -7.67
CA GLU A 405 11.08 31.91 -6.27
C GLU A 405 9.96 32.23 -5.26
N HIS A 406 9.04 33.14 -5.61
CA HIS A 406 7.91 33.51 -4.75
C HIS A 406 6.64 32.72 -5.04
N ILE A 407 6.51 32.11 -6.23
CA ILE A 407 5.32 31.33 -6.62
C ILE A 407 4.95 30.25 -5.58
N PRO A 408 5.89 29.44 -5.05
CA PRO A 408 5.55 28.41 -4.06
C PRO A 408 5.10 28.95 -2.70
N ARG A 409 5.21 30.26 -2.47
CA ARG A 409 4.89 30.94 -1.20
C ARG A 409 3.61 31.78 -1.27
N LEU A 410 2.90 31.76 -2.38
CA LEU A 410 1.63 32.46 -2.53
C LEU A 410 0.57 31.70 -1.71
N THR A 411 -0.11 32.43 -0.83
CA THR A 411 -1.23 31.95 -0.01
C THR A 411 -2.54 32.51 -0.51
#